data_AF-A0A847HIP1-F1
#
_entry.id   AF-A0A847HIP1-F1
#
_cell.length_a   1.000
_cell.length_b   1.000
_cell.length_c   1.000
_cell.angle_alpha   90.00
_cell.angle_beta   90.00
_cell.angle_gamma   90.00
#
_symmetry.space_group_name_H-M   'P 1'
#
loop_
_entity.id
_entity.type
_entity.pdbx_description
1 polymer ?
#
loop_
_entity_poly.entity_id
_entity_poly.type
_entity_poly.pdbx_seq_one_letter_code
_entity_poly.pdbx_strand_id
1 'polypeptide(L)'
;MKKVIYTIFAMVLLPLSLFAGLAVPGEANPVLATEKFELDGQQLTVEKRIDDMNLTLRVLDADGKQIFSSETLGSEEKLFVIDREAVSLKVRDLNGDKVPELMAAAFYGPNASGLYVFTYDAAAKTFKPMPFVHAAADLTRDCLVSDMRQENGEDLMFLSDDVVRALGMIYSTEPDGEPVAGFYFYKLTDGAFKFVESKPVPVDE
;
A
#
# COMPACT_ATOMS: atom_id res chain seq x y z
N MET A 1 33.22 23.03 -59.32
CA MET A 1 33.05 21.63 -58.88
C MET A 1 32.78 21.61 -57.38
N LYS A 2 31.67 20.95 -57.01
CA LYS A 2 31.18 20.46 -55.70
C LYS A 2 31.56 21.26 -54.43
N LYS A 3 30.55 21.95 -53.89
CA LYS A 3 30.43 22.37 -52.48
C LYS A 3 30.34 21.12 -51.59
N VAL A 4 31.08 21.10 -50.49
CA VAL A 4 30.89 20.16 -49.38
C VAL A 4 30.61 21.01 -48.15
N ILE A 5 29.36 21.00 -47.72
CA ILE A 5 28.89 21.64 -46.48
C ILE A 5 28.96 20.53 -45.42
N TYR A 6 29.84 20.68 -44.43
CA TYR A 6 29.84 19.83 -43.25
C TYR A 6 28.78 20.36 -42.28
N THR A 7 27.62 19.71 -42.26
CA THR A 7 26.60 19.92 -41.23
C THR A 7 27.07 19.23 -39.96
N ILE A 8 27.53 20.01 -38.98
CA ILE A 8 27.78 19.52 -37.62
C ILE A 8 26.42 19.34 -36.96
N PHE A 9 26.00 18.08 -36.78
CA PHE A 9 24.82 17.73 -36.01
C PHE A 9 25.22 17.76 -34.53
N ALA A 10 25.02 18.90 -33.87
CA ALA A 10 25.16 19.01 -32.42
C ALA A 10 23.95 18.30 -31.77
N MET A 11 24.13 17.03 -31.38
CA MET A 11 23.23 16.37 -30.44
C MET A 11 23.31 17.11 -29.11
N VAL A 12 22.29 17.90 -28.79
CA VAL A 12 22.06 18.41 -27.44
C VAL A 12 21.66 17.20 -26.58
N LEU A 13 22.64 16.62 -25.90
CA LEU A 13 22.40 15.75 -24.75
C LEU A 13 21.79 16.62 -23.65
N LEU A 14 20.48 16.49 -23.47
CA LEU A 14 19.79 16.99 -22.27
C LEU A 14 20.47 16.37 -21.05
N PRO A 15 20.85 17.15 -20.02
CA PRO A 15 21.27 16.55 -18.77
C PRO A 15 20.06 15.85 -18.16
N LEU A 16 20.14 14.52 -18.06
CA LEU A 16 19.37 13.75 -17.09
C LEU A 16 19.69 14.35 -15.72
N SER A 17 18.75 15.09 -15.15
CA SER A 17 18.78 15.46 -13.74
C SER A 17 18.62 14.17 -12.92
N LEU A 18 19.75 13.49 -12.70
CA LEU A 18 19.94 12.59 -11.58
C LEU A 18 19.68 13.40 -10.31
N PHE A 19 18.51 13.24 -9.70
CA PHE A 19 18.36 13.44 -8.27
C PHE A 19 19.14 12.32 -7.56
N ALA A 20 20.47 12.41 -7.60
CA ALA A 20 21.33 11.68 -6.71
C ALA A 20 21.26 12.41 -5.37
N GLY A 21 20.63 11.76 -4.39
CA GLY A 21 20.47 12.26 -3.04
C GLY A 21 21.80 12.72 -2.45
N LEU A 22 21.86 14.01 -2.12
CA LEU A 22 22.73 14.49 -1.06
C LEU A 22 21.88 14.47 0.21
N ALA A 23 21.90 13.32 0.89
CA ALA A 23 21.39 13.23 2.25
C ALA A 23 22.24 14.16 3.13
N VAL A 24 21.61 15.17 3.71
CA VAL A 24 22.21 15.98 4.77
C VAL A 24 22.35 15.07 6.00
N PRO A 25 23.54 14.97 6.63
CA PRO A 25 23.68 14.22 7.87
C PRO A 25 22.76 14.80 8.95
N GLY A 26 21.72 14.06 9.35
CA GLY A 26 20.76 14.45 10.38
C GLY A 26 19.28 14.44 9.99
N GLU A 27 18.93 14.14 8.74
CA GLU A 27 17.54 14.10 8.27
C GLU A 27 17.11 12.65 7.96
N ALA A 28 16.80 11.87 9.01
CA ALA A 28 16.56 10.42 8.91
C ALA A 28 15.08 10.03 8.71
N ASN A 29 14.26 10.92 8.13
CA ASN A 29 12.80 10.71 8.08
C ASN A 29 12.25 10.79 6.64
N PRO A 30 12.70 9.92 5.71
CA PRO A 30 12.33 10.06 4.31
C PRO A 30 10.83 9.85 4.10
N VAL A 31 10.27 10.68 3.21
CA VAL A 31 8.99 10.40 2.56
C VAL A 31 9.25 9.30 1.53
N LEU A 32 8.60 8.17 1.69
CA LEU A 32 8.72 7.00 0.81
C LEU A 32 7.77 7.13 -0.39
N ALA A 33 6.56 7.61 -0.15
CA ALA A 33 5.55 7.82 -1.20
C ALA A 33 4.61 8.96 -0.82
N THR A 34 3.99 9.57 -1.82
CA THR A 34 3.05 10.69 -1.66
C THR A 34 1.92 10.58 -2.67
N GLU A 35 0.69 10.85 -2.23
CA GLU A 35 -0.45 11.05 -3.13
C GLU A 35 -1.27 12.27 -2.72
N LYS A 36 -1.89 12.92 -3.70
CA LYS A 36 -2.82 14.03 -3.49
C LYS A 36 -4.24 13.54 -3.67
N PHE A 37 -5.15 14.06 -2.86
CA PHE A 37 -6.57 13.75 -2.95
C PHE A 37 -7.42 14.93 -2.51
N GLU A 38 -8.71 14.86 -2.77
CA GLU A 38 -9.68 15.86 -2.34
C GLU A 38 -10.57 15.29 -1.24
N LEU A 39 -10.84 16.09 -0.21
CA LEU A 39 -11.77 15.78 0.86
C LEU A 39 -12.52 17.07 1.21
N ASP A 40 -13.85 17.04 1.17
CA ASP A 40 -14.71 18.21 1.42
C ASP A 40 -14.31 19.48 0.63
N GLY A 41 -13.86 19.30 -0.63
CA GLY A 41 -13.42 20.40 -1.49
C GLY A 41 -12.04 20.96 -1.15
N GLN A 42 -11.33 20.38 -0.19
CA GLN A 42 -9.96 20.73 0.16
C GLN A 42 -8.98 19.74 -0.49
N GLN A 43 -7.93 20.27 -1.12
CA GLN A 43 -6.82 19.44 -1.58
C GLN A 43 -5.92 19.07 -0.40
N LEU A 44 -5.72 17.78 -0.20
CA LEU A 44 -4.89 17.19 0.84
C LEU A 44 -3.76 16.37 0.21
N THR A 45 -2.75 16.08 1.01
CA THR A 45 -1.63 15.22 0.63
C THR A 45 -1.46 14.13 1.69
N VAL A 46 -1.45 12.86 1.28
CA VAL A 46 -1.01 11.77 2.15
C VAL A 46 0.45 11.43 1.86
N GLU A 47 1.22 11.25 2.91
CA GLU A 47 2.61 10.82 2.85
C GLU A 47 2.76 9.50 3.60
N LYS A 48 3.44 8.54 2.97
CA LYS A 48 4.01 7.38 3.64
C LYS A 48 5.45 7.70 4.02
N ARG A 49 5.78 7.59 5.30
CA ARG A 49 7.08 7.99 5.82
C ARG A 49 7.65 6.91 6.72
N ILE A 50 8.97 6.90 6.86
CA ILE A 50 9.68 6.07 7.84
C ILE A 50 10.57 6.98 8.69
N ASP A 51 10.55 6.75 10.00
CA ASP A 51 11.35 7.48 11.00
C ASP A 51 11.75 6.50 12.11
N ASP A 52 13.05 6.31 12.34
CA ASP A 52 13.58 5.33 13.29
C ASP A 52 12.92 3.94 13.17
N MET A 53 12.82 3.42 11.94
CA MET A 53 12.10 2.17 11.61
C MET A 53 10.61 2.15 12.01
N ASN A 54 9.97 3.31 12.14
CA ASN A 54 8.52 3.42 12.30
C ASN A 54 7.92 3.95 11.01
N LEU A 55 7.27 3.06 10.27
CA LEU A 55 6.54 3.41 9.07
C LEU A 55 5.14 3.92 9.45
N THR A 56 4.80 5.14 9.02
CA THR A 56 3.51 5.78 9.31
C THR A 56 2.92 6.44 8.06
N LEU A 57 1.61 6.66 8.07
CA LEU A 57 0.95 7.59 7.17
C LEU A 57 0.72 8.93 7.88
N ARG A 58 0.86 10.02 7.13
CA ARG A 58 0.47 11.37 7.57
C ARG A 58 -0.38 12.01 6.49
N VAL A 59 -1.38 12.80 6.89
CA VAL A 59 -2.13 13.65 5.95
C VAL A 59 -1.85 15.11 6.28
N LEU A 60 -1.51 15.87 5.25
CA LEU A 60 -1.24 17.29 5.27
C LEU A 60 -2.35 18.04 4.54
N ASP A 61 -2.72 19.21 5.05
CA ASP A 61 -3.56 20.15 4.34
C ASP A 61 -2.79 20.94 3.26
N ALA A 62 -3.49 21.84 2.57
CA ALA A 62 -2.93 22.66 1.49
C ALA A 62 -1.79 23.60 1.96
N ASP A 63 -1.76 23.96 3.26
CA ASP A 63 -0.70 24.78 3.85
C ASP A 63 0.46 23.92 4.38
N GLY A 64 0.39 22.60 4.22
CA GLY A 64 1.38 21.64 4.70
C GLY A 64 1.24 21.29 6.18
N LYS A 65 0.15 21.70 6.85
CA LYS A 65 -0.09 21.36 8.25
C LYS A 65 -0.61 19.94 8.34
N GLN A 66 -0.01 19.14 9.22
CA GLN A 66 -0.47 17.79 9.51
C GLN A 66 -1.83 17.80 10.21
N ILE A 67 -2.78 17.05 9.64
CA ILE A 67 -4.14 16.87 10.18
C ILE A 67 -4.41 15.42 10.63
N PHE A 68 -3.58 14.47 10.21
CA PHE A 68 -3.66 13.07 10.64
C PHE A 68 -2.27 12.43 10.69
N SER A 69 -2.10 11.48 11.60
CA SER A 69 -1.02 10.50 11.62
C SER A 69 -1.60 9.14 11.99
N SER A 70 -1.18 8.09 11.30
CA SER A 70 -1.48 6.72 11.71
C SER A 70 -0.61 6.31 12.90
N GLU A 71 -1.00 5.21 13.55
CA GLU A 71 -0.09 4.37 14.34
C GLU A 71 1.04 3.81 13.45
N THR A 72 2.09 3.25 14.08
CA THR A 72 3.15 2.54 13.35
C THR A 72 2.57 1.33 12.62
N LEU A 73 2.71 1.32 11.29
CA LEU A 73 2.25 0.25 10.41
C LEU A 73 3.26 -0.90 10.32
N GLY A 74 4.54 -0.62 10.56
CA GLY A 74 5.61 -1.58 10.40
C GLY A 74 6.97 -0.90 10.40
N SER A 75 8.01 -1.66 10.05
CA SER A 75 9.40 -1.22 10.09
C SER A 75 10.08 -1.08 8.74
N GLU A 76 9.49 -1.65 7.68
CA GLU A 76 10.08 -1.62 6.35
C GLU A 76 9.03 -1.40 5.26
N GLU A 77 9.48 -0.84 4.14
CA GLU A 77 8.63 -0.60 2.98
C GLU A 77 8.14 -1.91 2.34
N LYS A 78 6.88 -1.92 1.95
CA LYS A 78 6.23 -3.02 1.25
C LYS A 78 5.38 -2.49 0.12
N LEU A 79 5.36 -3.23 -0.99
CA LEU A 79 4.45 -3.03 -2.11
C LEU A 79 3.20 -3.90 -1.98
N PHE A 80 2.10 -3.43 -2.53
CA PHE A 80 0.88 -4.18 -2.82
C PHE A 80 0.48 -3.92 -4.28
N VAL A 81 -0.37 -4.77 -4.84
CA VAL A 81 -0.82 -4.63 -6.22
C VAL A 81 -2.25 -4.10 -6.28
N ILE A 82 -2.47 -3.06 -7.08
CA ILE A 82 -3.79 -2.52 -7.43
C ILE A 82 -3.74 -2.06 -8.89
N ASP A 83 -4.80 -2.30 -9.68
CA ASP A 83 -4.83 -2.03 -11.12
C ASP A 83 -3.66 -2.63 -11.93
N ARG A 84 -3.09 -3.75 -11.46
CA ARG A 84 -1.87 -4.39 -12.02
C ARG A 84 -0.60 -3.54 -11.89
N GLU A 85 -0.62 -2.55 -11.01
CA GLU A 85 0.53 -1.74 -10.63
C GLU A 85 0.97 -2.10 -9.21
N ALA A 86 2.29 -2.28 -9.02
CA ALA A 86 2.88 -2.46 -7.70
C ALA A 86 3.17 -1.09 -7.08
N VAL A 87 2.51 -0.76 -5.98
CA VAL A 87 2.59 0.54 -5.30
C VAL A 87 2.77 0.35 -3.80
N SER A 88 3.33 1.35 -3.12
CA SER A 88 3.54 1.31 -1.66
C SER A 88 2.51 2.15 -0.89
N LEU A 89 1.83 3.07 -1.58
CA LEU A 89 0.77 3.97 -1.11
C LEU A 89 -0.23 4.18 -2.25
N LYS A 90 -1.52 4.23 -1.95
CA LYS A 90 -2.57 4.59 -2.92
C LYS A 90 -3.73 5.29 -2.23
N VAL A 91 -4.38 6.22 -2.91
CA VAL A 91 -5.63 6.86 -2.47
C VAL A 91 -6.72 6.59 -3.49
N ARG A 92 -7.86 6.03 -3.03
CA ARG A 92 -8.97 5.67 -3.91
C ARG A 92 -10.27 5.53 -3.13
N ASP A 93 -11.38 5.96 -3.72
CA ASP A 93 -12.71 5.63 -3.23
C ASP A 93 -12.99 4.14 -3.53
N LEU A 94 -12.91 3.30 -2.49
CA LEU A 94 -13.12 1.86 -2.58
C LEU A 94 -14.59 1.49 -2.34
N ASN A 95 -15.29 2.32 -1.57
CA ASN A 95 -16.63 2.01 -1.06
C ASN A 95 -17.76 2.68 -1.88
N GLY A 96 -17.43 3.64 -2.75
CA GLY A 96 -18.32 4.35 -3.65
C GLY A 96 -19.03 5.57 -3.04
N ASP A 97 -18.62 6.04 -1.85
CA ASP A 97 -19.23 7.18 -1.16
C ASP A 97 -18.64 8.54 -1.59
N LYS A 98 -17.68 8.55 -2.52
CA LYS A 98 -16.93 9.71 -3.02
C LYS A 98 -15.94 10.30 -2.01
N VAL A 99 -15.67 9.62 -0.91
CA VAL A 99 -14.63 9.94 0.06
C VAL A 99 -13.53 8.88 -0.08
N PRO A 100 -12.31 9.25 -0.51
CA PRO A 100 -11.31 8.24 -0.81
C PRO A 100 -10.70 7.63 0.46
N GLU A 101 -10.43 6.33 0.40
CA GLU A 101 -9.62 5.60 1.37
C GLU A 101 -8.12 5.76 1.11
N LEU A 102 -7.33 5.66 2.18
CA LEU A 102 -5.87 5.62 2.14
C LEU A 102 -5.39 4.18 2.30
N MET A 103 -4.58 3.68 1.37
CA MET A 103 -4.06 2.31 1.37
C MET A 103 -2.55 2.31 1.47
N ALA A 104 -2.00 1.50 2.36
CA ALA A 104 -0.56 1.31 2.47
C ALA A 104 -0.21 -0.11 2.90
N ALA A 105 0.91 -0.64 2.41
CA ALA A 105 1.47 -1.89 2.89
C ALA A 105 2.76 -1.64 3.69
N ALA A 106 3.02 -2.47 4.70
CA ALA A 106 4.26 -2.45 5.46
C ALA A 106 4.66 -3.86 5.89
N PHE A 107 5.96 -4.08 6.10
CA PHE A 107 6.41 -5.23 6.87
C PHE A 107 6.40 -4.87 8.35
N TYR A 108 5.81 -5.71 9.21
CA TYR A 108 5.72 -5.44 10.66
C TYR A 108 6.30 -6.58 11.52
N GLY A 109 6.94 -7.57 10.89
CA GLY A 109 7.61 -8.68 11.57
C GLY A 109 8.51 -9.45 10.59
N PRO A 110 9.30 -10.43 11.08
CA PRO A 110 10.38 -11.05 10.29
C PRO A 110 9.91 -11.72 8.99
N ASN A 111 8.64 -12.14 8.90
CA ASN A 111 8.07 -12.78 7.71
C ASN A 111 6.59 -12.38 7.47
N ALA A 112 6.14 -11.23 7.97
CA ALA A 112 4.75 -10.81 7.85
C ALA A 112 4.62 -9.42 7.25
N SER A 113 3.77 -9.30 6.23
CA SER A 113 3.36 -8.05 5.63
C SER A 113 1.90 -7.76 5.97
N GLY A 114 1.59 -6.48 6.17
CA GLY A 114 0.25 -5.98 6.44
C GLY A 114 -0.19 -5.02 5.34
N LEU A 115 -1.42 -5.18 4.84
CA LEU A 115 -2.12 -4.17 4.06
C LEU A 115 -3.11 -3.43 4.97
N TYR A 116 -2.93 -2.13 5.08
CA TYR A 116 -3.73 -1.23 5.88
C TYR A 116 -4.60 -0.37 4.96
N VAL A 117 -5.87 -0.23 5.32
CA VAL A 117 -6.82 0.63 4.61
C VAL A 117 -7.45 1.55 5.64
N PHE A 118 -7.43 2.85 5.40
CA PHE A 118 -8.01 3.86 6.28
C PHE A 118 -9.17 4.56 5.58
N THR A 119 -10.28 4.71 6.30
CA THR A 119 -11.46 5.45 5.85
C THR A 119 -11.62 6.73 6.67
N TYR A 120 -12.23 7.74 6.09
CA TYR A 120 -12.46 9.01 6.77
C TYR A 120 -13.69 8.92 7.69
N ASP A 121 -13.49 9.19 8.97
CA ASP A 121 -14.57 9.39 9.94
C ASP A 121 -14.96 10.86 9.96
N ALA A 122 -16.04 11.20 9.26
CA ALA A 122 -16.54 12.57 9.17
C ALA A 122 -16.95 13.16 10.53
N ALA A 123 -17.39 12.33 11.49
CA ALA A 123 -17.78 12.81 12.81
C ALA A 123 -16.56 13.18 13.66
N ALA A 124 -15.52 12.35 13.61
CA ALA A 124 -14.26 12.59 14.32
C ALA A 124 -13.29 13.51 13.54
N LYS A 125 -13.58 13.79 12.26
CA LYS A 125 -12.74 14.53 11.33
C LYS A 125 -11.31 13.98 11.23
N THR A 126 -11.20 12.66 11.20
CA THR A 126 -9.91 11.95 11.16
C THR A 126 -10.05 10.66 10.34
N PHE A 127 -8.94 10.03 10.02
CA PHE A 127 -8.93 8.70 9.40
C PHE A 127 -8.88 7.61 10.47
N LYS A 128 -9.55 6.49 10.20
CA LYS A 128 -9.54 5.29 11.05
C LYS A 128 -9.33 4.03 10.20
N PRO A 129 -8.71 2.97 10.74
CA PRO A 129 -8.54 1.74 9.99
C PRO A 129 -9.90 1.11 9.65
N MET A 130 -10.01 0.58 8.43
CA MET A 130 -11.08 -0.33 8.07
C MET A 130 -10.75 -1.72 8.60
N PRO A 131 -11.66 -2.36 9.36
CA PRO A 131 -11.38 -3.66 9.94
C PRO A 131 -11.43 -4.78 8.90
N PHE A 132 -10.51 -5.72 9.03
CA PHE A 132 -10.52 -7.03 8.39
C PHE A 132 -11.12 -8.05 9.36
N VAL A 133 -12.25 -8.66 8.98
CA VAL A 133 -13.06 -9.53 9.84
C VAL A 133 -13.06 -10.95 9.30
N HIS A 134 -12.58 -11.89 10.11
CA HIS A 134 -12.66 -13.32 9.87
C HIS A 134 -13.51 -13.97 10.96
N ALA A 135 -14.84 -13.95 10.75
CA ALA A 135 -15.81 -14.38 11.76
C ALA A 135 -15.64 -15.85 12.19
N ALA A 136 -15.32 -16.75 11.25
CA ALA A 136 -15.10 -18.17 11.55
C ALA A 136 -13.91 -18.42 12.50
N ALA A 137 -12.97 -17.47 12.57
CA ALA A 137 -11.79 -17.53 13.43
C ALA A 137 -11.88 -16.58 14.65
N ASP A 138 -13.04 -15.95 14.88
CA ASP A 138 -13.23 -14.91 15.91
C ASP A 138 -12.13 -13.83 15.88
N LEU A 139 -11.76 -13.40 14.68
CA LEU A 139 -10.62 -12.52 14.45
C LEU A 139 -11.06 -11.24 13.75
N THR A 140 -10.75 -10.10 14.36
CA THR A 140 -10.85 -8.77 13.74
C THR A 140 -9.50 -8.06 13.88
N ARG A 141 -9.01 -7.46 12.79
CA ARG A 141 -7.72 -6.75 12.74
C ARG A 141 -7.83 -5.48 11.93
N ASP A 142 -6.89 -4.58 12.13
CA ASP A 142 -6.80 -3.31 11.38
C ASP A 142 -6.02 -3.44 10.06
N CYS A 143 -5.55 -4.65 9.73
CA CYS A 143 -4.86 -4.96 8.48
C CYS A 143 -5.12 -6.39 8.01
N LEU A 144 -4.97 -6.58 6.70
CA LEU A 144 -4.87 -7.90 6.09
C LEU A 144 -3.43 -8.38 6.15
N VAL A 145 -3.23 -9.61 6.58
CA VAL A 145 -1.91 -10.19 6.77
C VAL A 145 -1.58 -11.16 5.65
N SER A 146 -0.36 -11.05 5.13
CA SER A 146 0.32 -12.10 4.38
C SER A 146 1.52 -12.59 5.18
N ASP A 147 1.65 -13.90 5.33
CA ASP A 147 2.83 -14.58 5.89
C ASP A 147 3.69 -15.23 4.79
N MET A 148 3.39 -14.92 3.52
CA MET A 148 4.10 -15.40 2.35
C MET A 148 4.56 -14.22 1.49
N ARG A 149 5.77 -13.74 1.75
CA ARG A 149 6.34 -12.55 1.12
C ARG A 149 6.49 -12.70 -0.40
N GLN A 150 6.11 -11.64 -1.11
CA GLN A 150 6.49 -11.41 -2.51
C GLN A 150 7.05 -9.98 -2.67
N GLU A 151 8.26 -9.84 -3.22
CA GLU A 151 8.89 -8.52 -3.40
C GLU A 151 8.06 -7.60 -4.31
N ASN A 152 7.42 -8.18 -5.33
CA ASN A 152 6.61 -7.46 -6.30
C ASN A 152 5.25 -6.99 -5.75
N GLY A 153 4.89 -7.36 -4.52
CA GLY A 153 3.61 -7.00 -3.90
C GLY A 153 2.45 -7.94 -4.19
N GLU A 154 2.62 -8.99 -4.99
CA GLU A 154 1.50 -9.88 -5.35
C GLU A 154 0.95 -10.72 -4.20
N ASP A 155 1.66 -10.76 -3.07
CA ASP A 155 1.17 -11.32 -1.82
C ASP A 155 0.02 -10.52 -1.21
N LEU A 156 -0.18 -9.27 -1.61
CA LEU A 156 -1.28 -8.40 -1.18
C LEU A 156 -1.85 -7.68 -2.40
N MET A 157 -3.04 -8.06 -2.86
CA MET A 157 -3.57 -7.61 -4.15
C MET A 157 -5.04 -7.23 -4.10
N PHE A 158 -5.38 -6.03 -4.57
CA PHE A 158 -6.76 -5.69 -4.94
C PHE A 158 -7.10 -6.31 -6.29
N LEU A 159 -8.18 -7.10 -6.33
CA LEU A 159 -8.74 -7.70 -7.55
C LEU A 159 -9.81 -6.79 -8.17
N SER A 160 -10.50 -6.03 -7.32
CA SER A 160 -11.40 -4.93 -7.62
C SER A 160 -11.36 -3.97 -6.42
N ASP A 161 -12.01 -2.81 -6.54
CA ASP A 161 -12.07 -1.79 -5.48
C ASP A 161 -12.60 -2.37 -4.15
N ASP A 162 -13.53 -3.32 -4.24
CA ASP A 162 -14.18 -3.96 -3.10
C ASP A 162 -13.63 -5.36 -2.76
N VAL A 163 -12.66 -5.90 -3.49
CA VAL A 163 -12.14 -7.28 -3.25
C VAL A 163 -10.62 -7.29 -3.18
N VAL A 164 -10.10 -7.84 -2.09
CA VAL A 164 -8.67 -7.99 -1.85
C VAL A 164 -8.31 -9.44 -1.58
N ARG A 165 -7.11 -9.83 -2.01
CA ARG A 165 -6.51 -11.14 -1.85
C ARG A 165 -5.19 -11.02 -1.11
N ALA A 166 -4.97 -11.88 -0.11
CA ALA A 166 -3.66 -12.13 0.46
C ALA A 166 -3.15 -13.52 0.08
N LEU A 167 -1.84 -13.65 -0.09
CA LEU A 167 -1.14 -14.93 -0.11
C LEU A 167 -0.75 -15.30 1.32
N GLY A 168 -0.98 -16.53 1.73
CA GLY A 168 -0.53 -17.01 3.01
C GLY A 168 -0.58 -18.52 3.16
N MET A 169 -0.17 -19.04 4.32
CA MET A 169 -0.25 -20.47 4.59
C MET A 169 -1.66 -20.87 5.05
N ILE A 170 -2.21 -21.95 4.50
CA ILE A 170 -3.39 -22.65 4.99
C ILE A 170 -2.92 -23.82 5.84
N TYR A 171 -3.28 -23.79 7.12
CA TYR A 171 -2.94 -24.83 8.08
C TYR A 171 -4.07 -25.86 8.17
N SER A 172 -3.71 -27.14 8.13
CA SER A 172 -4.67 -28.22 8.30
C SER A 172 -5.17 -28.30 9.74
N THR A 173 -6.42 -28.74 9.91
CA THR A 173 -6.94 -29.15 11.23
C THR A 173 -6.51 -30.57 11.59
N GLU A 174 -5.99 -31.34 10.64
CA GLU A 174 -5.44 -32.68 10.87
C GLU A 174 -4.02 -32.59 11.46
N PRO A 175 -3.67 -33.41 12.46
CA PRO A 175 -2.39 -33.33 13.18
C PRO A 175 -1.12 -33.36 12.30
N ASP A 176 -1.18 -34.08 11.18
CA ASP A 176 -0.05 -34.30 10.28
C ASP A 176 -0.24 -33.61 8.90
N GLY A 177 -1.20 -32.70 8.80
CA GLY A 177 -1.43 -31.96 7.56
C GLY A 177 -0.41 -30.85 7.37
N GLU A 178 0.49 -31.02 6.41
CA GLU A 178 1.46 -29.99 6.04
C GLU A 178 0.77 -28.69 5.61
N PRO A 179 1.25 -27.52 6.07
CA PRO A 179 0.74 -26.25 5.61
C PRO A 179 0.94 -26.08 4.10
N VAL A 180 -0.10 -25.62 3.40
CA VAL A 180 -0.04 -25.36 1.96
C VAL A 180 -0.20 -23.87 1.67
N ALA A 181 0.46 -23.38 0.63
CA ALA A 181 0.23 -22.01 0.16
C ALA A 181 -1.22 -21.83 -0.26
N GLY A 182 -1.84 -20.71 0.10
CA GLY A 182 -3.22 -20.41 -0.19
C GLY A 182 -3.49 -18.93 -0.40
N PHE A 183 -4.56 -18.67 -1.14
CA PHE A 183 -5.12 -17.33 -1.29
C PHE A 183 -6.28 -17.15 -0.32
N TYR A 184 -6.27 -16.01 0.38
CA TYR A 184 -7.34 -15.56 1.26
C TYR A 184 -8.04 -14.36 0.62
N PHE A 185 -9.36 -14.43 0.48
CA PHE A 185 -10.15 -13.37 -0.17
C PHE A 185 -11.01 -12.66 0.86
N TYR A 186 -10.99 -11.33 0.82
CA TYR A 186 -11.84 -10.47 1.63
C TYR A 186 -12.60 -9.52 0.72
N LYS A 187 -13.84 -9.21 1.09
CA LYS A 187 -14.70 -8.28 0.38
C LYS A 187 -15.13 -7.13 1.28
N LEU A 188 -15.01 -5.90 0.81
CA LEU A 188 -15.49 -4.71 1.49
C LEU A 188 -17.03 -4.72 1.51
N THR A 189 -17.61 -4.69 2.70
CA THR A 189 -19.06 -4.64 2.90
C THR A 189 -19.35 -4.02 4.27
N ASP A 190 -20.24 -3.04 4.31
CA ASP A 190 -20.61 -2.30 5.53
C ASP A 190 -19.41 -1.65 6.26
N GLY A 191 -18.46 -1.09 5.50
CA GLY A 191 -17.27 -0.41 6.06
C GLY A 191 -16.20 -1.35 6.63
N ALA A 192 -16.28 -2.65 6.35
CA ALA A 192 -15.31 -3.65 6.79
C ALA A 192 -14.96 -4.62 5.64
N PHE A 193 -13.71 -5.08 5.59
CA PHE A 193 -13.32 -6.18 4.72
C PHE A 193 -13.66 -7.50 5.41
N LYS A 194 -14.67 -8.21 4.91
CA LYS A 194 -15.15 -9.47 5.48
C LYS A 194 -14.55 -10.65 4.71
N PHE A 195 -14.03 -11.64 5.43
CA PHE A 195 -13.52 -12.87 4.86
C PHE A 195 -14.59 -13.57 4.02
N VAL A 196 -14.23 -14.00 2.82
CA VAL A 196 -15.11 -14.69 1.87
C VAL A 196 -14.75 -16.16 1.80
N GLU A 197 -13.52 -16.46 1.41
CA GLU A 197 -13.02 -17.82 1.25
C GLU A 197 -11.48 -17.84 1.34
N SER A 198 -10.93 -19.03 1.55
CA SER A 198 -9.54 -19.33 1.24
C SER A 198 -9.46 -20.59 0.39
N LYS A 199 -8.45 -20.68 -0.47
CA LYS A 199 -8.20 -21.86 -1.31
C LYS A 199 -6.71 -22.02 -1.58
N PRO A 200 -6.22 -23.26 -1.77
CA PRO A 200 -4.84 -23.50 -2.15
C PRO A 200 -4.44 -22.71 -3.40
N VAL A 201 -3.20 -22.27 -3.45
CA VAL A 201 -2.61 -21.75 -4.69
C VAL A 201 -2.57 -22.90 -5.70
N PRO A 202 -3.07 -22.71 -6.94
CA PRO A 202 -2.94 -23.71 -7.98
C PRO A 202 -1.47 -24.03 -8.22
N VAL A 203 -1.11 -25.31 -8.14
CA VAL A 203 0.16 -25.80 -8.66
C VAL A 203 -0.08 -26.21 -10.10
N ASP A 204 0.68 -25.63 -11.04
CA ASP A 204 0.68 -26.13 -12.42
C ASP A 204 1.16 -27.59 -12.40
N GLU A 205 0.37 -28.50 -12.97
CA GLU A 205 0.73 -29.92 -13.16
C GLU A 205 1.80 -30.11 -14.25
#